data_AF-A0A257GTA1-F1
#
_entry.id   AF-A0A257GTA1-F1
#
_cell.length_a   1.000
_cell.length_b   1.000
_cell.length_c   1.000
_cell.angle_alpha   90.00
_cell.angle_beta   90.00
_cell.angle_gamma   90.00
#
_symmetry.space_group_name_H-M   'P 1'
#
loop_
_entity.id
_entity.type
_entity.pdbx_description
1 polymer ?
#
loop_
_entity_poly.entity_id
_entity_poly.type
_entity_poly.pdbx_seq_one_letter_code
_entity_poly.pdbx_strand_id
1 'polypeptide(L)' 'PTIYWPAERKTIQAGVLTLTSATLQKGADCEKINFDPLVMADGIAPTDDPILQFRSPSYAASFVKRLTGN' A
#
# COMPACT_ATOMS: atom_id res chain seq x y z
N PRO A 1 13.37 -0.22 6.75
CA PRO A 1 13.48 1.09 6.07
C PRO A 1 13.71 2.32 6.99
N THR A 2 14.92 2.51 7.53
CA THR A 2 15.30 3.72 8.31
C THR A 2 16.34 4.61 7.63
N ILE A 3 16.93 4.14 6.52
CA ILE A 3 17.98 4.82 5.77
C ILE A 3 17.35 5.51 4.57
N TYR A 4 17.58 6.82 4.45
CA TYR A 4 17.15 7.59 3.29
C TYR A 4 18.09 7.39 2.11
N TRP A 5 17.57 7.56 0.90
CA TRP A 5 18.43 7.66 -0.29
C TRP A 5 19.24 8.96 -0.27
N PRO A 6 20.43 8.99 -0.93
CA PRO A 6 21.19 10.22 -1.11
C PRO A 6 20.38 11.31 -1.83
N ALA A 7 20.67 12.57 -1.52
CA ALA A 7 19.94 13.72 -2.08
C ALA A 7 20.13 13.86 -3.60
N GLU A 8 21.24 13.34 -4.12
CA GLU A 8 21.61 13.40 -5.54
C GLU A 8 20.94 12.30 -6.37
N ARG A 9 20.18 11.40 -5.74
CA ARG A 9 19.50 10.32 -6.46
C ARG A 9 18.50 10.91 -7.44
N LYS A 10 18.61 10.50 -8.70
CA LYS A 10 17.76 10.98 -9.79
C LYS A 10 16.27 10.78 -9.48
N THR A 11 15.53 11.89 -9.45
CA THR A 11 14.07 11.90 -9.44
C THR A 11 13.55 11.84 -10.89
N ILE A 12 12.48 11.09 -11.11
CA ILE A 12 11.78 11.03 -12.40
C ILE A 12 10.31 11.42 -12.19
N GLN A 13 9.73 12.14 -13.17
CA GLN A 13 8.30 12.41 -13.18
C GLN A 13 7.55 11.23 -13.77
N ALA A 14 6.85 10.45 -12.93
CA ALA A 14 6.09 9.28 -13.36
C ALA A 14 4.69 9.64 -13.91
N GLY A 15 4.10 10.76 -13.46
CA GLY A 15 2.76 11.18 -13.86
C GLY A 15 2.10 12.10 -12.84
N VAL A 16 0.79 12.34 -12.98
CA VAL A 16 -0.04 13.13 -12.07
C VAL A 16 -1.22 12.29 -11.60
N LEU A 17 -1.40 12.16 -10.28
CA LEU A 17 -2.59 11.59 -9.67
C LEU A 17 -3.49 12.73 -9.19
N THR A 18 -4.70 12.84 -9.74
CA THR A 18 -5.71 13.82 -9.33
C THR A 18 -6.88 13.11 -8.66
N LEU A 19 -7.23 13.53 -7.45
CA LEU A 19 -8.45 13.09 -6.78
C LEU A 19 -9.60 14.03 -7.16
N THR A 20 -10.59 13.53 -7.89
CA THR A 20 -11.74 14.33 -8.35
C THR A 20 -12.96 14.23 -7.44
N SER A 21 -13.00 13.24 -6.56
CA SER A 21 -14.10 12.98 -5.63
C SER A 21 -13.62 12.14 -4.45
N ALA A 22 -14.33 12.24 -3.33
CA ALA A 22 -14.15 11.35 -2.18
C ALA A 22 -15.48 11.12 -1.48
N THR A 23 -15.60 9.96 -0.83
CA THR A 23 -16.77 9.56 -0.03
C THR A 23 -16.30 9.08 1.34
N LEU A 24 -17.18 9.21 2.34
CA LEU A 24 -16.92 8.66 3.67
C LEU A 24 -16.78 7.14 3.58
N GLN A 25 -15.81 6.59 4.33
CA GLN A 25 -15.46 5.18 4.24
C GLN A 25 -16.58 4.24 4.69
N LYS A 26 -17.31 4.58 5.77
CA LYS A 26 -18.30 3.69 6.38
C LYS A 26 -19.41 3.34 5.39
N GLY A 27 -19.51 2.07 5.01
CA GLY A 27 -20.49 1.55 4.06
C GLY A 27 -20.15 1.80 2.59
N ALA A 28 -19.02 2.42 2.28
CA ALA A 28 -18.55 2.61 0.91
C ALA A 28 -17.71 1.42 0.42
N ASP A 29 -17.59 1.26 -0.90
CA ASP A 29 -16.85 0.15 -1.50
C ASP A 29 -15.38 0.10 -1.07
N CYS A 30 -14.77 1.27 -0.81
CA CYS A 30 -13.38 1.37 -0.35
C CYS A 30 -13.15 0.67 1.00
N GLU A 31 -14.19 0.51 1.82
CA GLU A 31 -14.09 -0.24 3.06
C GLU A 31 -13.72 -1.70 2.80
N LYS A 32 -14.15 -2.33 1.71
CA LYS A 32 -13.84 -3.75 1.45
C LYS A 32 -12.52 -3.96 0.70
N ILE A 33 -11.74 -2.91 0.51
CA ILE A 33 -10.45 -3.00 -0.19
C ILE A 33 -9.34 -3.35 0.81
N ASN A 34 -8.53 -4.35 0.46
CA ASN A 34 -7.26 -4.63 1.11
C ASN A 34 -6.13 -4.05 0.25
N PHE A 35 -5.42 -3.04 0.77
CA PHE A 35 -4.29 -2.41 0.09
C PHE A 35 -2.99 -3.17 0.40
N ASP A 36 -2.89 -4.43 -0.05
CA ASP A 36 -1.72 -5.27 0.21
C ASP A 36 -0.48 -4.74 -0.55
N PRO A 37 0.62 -4.38 0.14
CA PRO A 37 1.84 -3.87 -0.49
C PRO A 37 2.58 -4.89 -1.36
N LEU A 38 2.27 -6.18 -1.25
CA LEU A 38 2.86 -7.24 -2.08
C LEU A 38 1.97 -7.65 -3.25
N VAL A 39 0.80 -7.03 -3.43
CA VAL A 39 0.01 -7.12 -4.67
C VAL A 39 0.51 -6.04 -5.63
N MET A 40 1.28 -6.45 -6.63
CA MET A 40 1.96 -5.56 -7.58
C MET A 40 1.59 -5.92 -9.03
N ALA A 41 1.65 -4.93 -9.91
CA ALA A 41 1.53 -5.14 -11.35
C ALA A 41 2.83 -5.69 -11.95
N ASP A 42 2.72 -6.29 -13.12
CA ASP A 42 3.88 -6.78 -13.88
C ASP A 42 4.94 -5.67 -14.05
N GLY A 43 6.21 -6.04 -13.83
CA GLY A 43 7.34 -5.10 -13.89
C GLY A 43 7.67 -4.39 -12.56
N ILE A 44 6.90 -4.62 -11.49
CA ILE A 44 7.20 -4.15 -10.13
C ILE A 44 7.34 -5.36 -9.20
N ALA A 45 8.42 -5.41 -8.42
CA ALA A 45 8.71 -6.51 -7.51
C ALA A 45 9.13 -5.98 -6.13
N PRO A 46 8.89 -6.74 -5.05
CA PRO A 46 9.29 -6.33 -3.72
C PRO A 46 10.80 -6.52 -3.55
N THR A 47 11.42 -5.68 -2.71
CA THR A 47 12.79 -5.90 -2.26
C THR A 47 12.83 -6.84 -1.07
N ASP A 48 14.02 -7.26 -0.66
CA ASP A 48 14.25 -8.09 0.53
C ASP A 48 14.18 -7.32 1.85
N ASP A 49 13.60 -6.11 1.91
CA ASP A 49 13.43 -5.39 3.19
C ASP A 49 12.49 -6.21 4.10
N PRO A 50 12.95 -6.69 5.28
CA PRO A 50 12.15 -7.57 6.13
C PRO A 50 10.87 -6.89 6.65
N ILE A 51 10.88 -5.55 6.78
CA ILE A 51 9.67 -4.80 7.14
C ILE A 51 8.69 -4.79 5.97
N LEU A 52 9.14 -4.69 4.72
CA LEU A 52 8.26 -4.82 3.57
C LEU A 52 7.65 -6.23 3.49
N GLN A 53 8.48 -7.26 3.65
CA GLN A 53 8.04 -8.66 3.58
C GLN A 53 7.03 -9.02 4.68
N PHE A 54 7.17 -8.44 5.87
CA PHE A 54 6.21 -8.62 6.97
C PHE A 54 4.84 -7.95 6.73
N ARG A 55 4.73 -7.00 5.79
CA ARG A 55 3.50 -6.19 5.65
C ARG A 55 2.33 -6.96 5.07
N SER A 56 2.49 -7.81 4.05
CA SER A 56 1.34 -8.53 3.47
C SER A 56 0.55 -9.34 4.51
N PRO A 57 1.16 -10.24 5.33
CA PRO A 57 0.40 -10.97 6.35
C PRO A 57 -0.22 -10.04 7.41
N SER A 58 0.42 -8.91 7.71
CA SER A 58 -0.10 -7.91 8.65
C SER A 58 -1.35 -7.20 8.10
N TYR A 59 -1.32 -6.81 6.82
CA TYR A 59 -2.44 -6.18 6.13
C TYR A 59 -3.61 -7.16 6.01
N ALA A 60 -3.34 -8.41 5.66
CA ALA A 60 -4.35 -9.47 5.63
C ALA A 60 -5.00 -9.68 7.00
N ALA A 61 -4.21 -9.79 8.07
CA ALA A 61 -4.74 -9.95 9.43
C ALA A 61 -5.60 -8.75 9.86
N SER A 62 -5.16 -7.52 9.56
CA SER A 62 -5.93 -6.31 9.83
C SER A 62 -7.24 -6.26 9.03
N PHE A 63 -7.18 -6.64 7.75
CA PHE A 63 -8.35 -6.68 6.87
C PHE A 63 -9.42 -7.65 7.38
N VAL A 64 -9.01 -8.88 7.75
CA VAL A 64 -9.92 -9.87 8.35
C VAL A 64 -10.59 -9.29 9.58
N LYS A 65 -9.80 -8.81 10.55
CA LYS A 65 -10.34 -8.22 11.80
C LYS A 65 -11.32 -7.09 11.54
N ARG A 66 -11.07 -6.25 10.54
CA ARG A 66 -11.94 -5.13 10.18
C ARG A 66 -13.28 -5.58 9.60
N LEU A 67 -13.32 -6.72 8.91
CA LEU A 67 -14.54 -7.27 8.33
C LEU A 67 -15.31 -8.20 9.27
N THR A 68 -14.60 -8.94 10.13
CA THR A 68 -15.19 -9.97 11.01
C THR A 68 -15.40 -9.49 12.45
N GLY A 69 -14.69 -8.43 12.86
CA GLY A 69 -14.66 -7.97 14.25
C GLY A 69 -13.81 -8.82 15.20
N ASN A 70 -13.17 -9.90 14.72
CA ASN A 70 -12.35 -10.85 15.50
C ASN A 70 -11.05 -11.20 14.79
#